data_AF-A0A8C1FIR5-F1
#
_entry.id   AF-A0A8C1FIR5-F1
#
_cell.length_a   1.000
_cell.length_b   1.000
_cell.length_c   1.000
_cell.angle_alpha   90.00
_cell.angle_beta   90.00
_cell.angle_gamma   90.00
#
_symmetry.space_group_name_H-M   'P 1'
#
loop_
_entity.id
_entity.type
_entity.pdbx_description
1 polymer ?
#
loop_
_entity_poly.entity_id
_entity_poly.type
_entity_poly.pdbx_seq_one_letter_code
_entity_poly.pdbx_strand_id
1 'polypeptide(L)'
;MSFMQRHSSEVARLYQTEFIRSARAVGMLWAICTLCFAIIEVVILIQPSWVGTRELHYRGGGPAPPTGTLGLFEVCMEMDWPVPECRGSLRTLTPLSAFQSPAVLVCMSLTMVWASVGCLCLFRFCNAATVYKICAWLQLTAGFCLALACVLFPDSWACAEMRALCGDRVSSFSPGNCSVHWAYILAMLGVLDAGILSTLAFVLGNRQDALLPEDHIYIYIYIYIYIYIHTQCPPQLLNPNAKKKEKNTTFYLSTLLWW
;
A
#
# COMPACT_ATOMS: atom_id res chain seq x y z
N MET A 1 53.02 -21.20 -1.69
CA MET A 1 52.02 -20.55 -0.82
C MET A 1 51.64 -19.14 -1.30
N SER A 2 52.61 -18.29 -1.66
CA SER A 2 52.39 -16.92 -2.18
C SER A 2 51.63 -16.85 -3.52
N PHE A 3 51.77 -17.84 -4.42
CA PHE A 3 51.04 -17.89 -5.70
C PHE A 3 49.53 -18.18 -5.51
N MET A 4 49.18 -19.13 -4.63
CA MET A 4 47.77 -19.44 -4.30
C MET A 4 47.05 -18.25 -3.67
N GLN A 5 47.73 -17.48 -2.81
CA GLN A 5 47.16 -16.29 -2.15
C GLN A 5 46.98 -15.09 -3.10
N ARG A 6 47.76 -15.06 -4.18
CA ARG A 6 47.64 -14.04 -5.24
C ARG A 6 46.46 -14.38 -6.17
N HIS A 7 46.31 -15.66 -6.53
CA HIS A 7 45.17 -16.13 -7.33
C HIS A 7 43.84 -16.00 -6.58
N SER A 8 43.79 -16.26 -5.26
CA SER A 8 42.56 -16.10 -4.48
C SER A 8 42.12 -14.64 -4.35
N SER A 9 43.07 -13.70 -4.22
CA SER A 9 42.76 -12.27 -4.11
C SER A 9 42.33 -11.65 -5.46
N GLU A 10 42.90 -12.10 -6.58
CA GLU A 10 42.45 -11.71 -7.93
C GLU A 10 41.05 -12.24 -8.26
N VAL A 11 40.76 -13.51 -7.94
CA VAL A 11 39.42 -14.09 -8.10
C VAL A 11 38.41 -13.37 -7.20
N ALA A 12 38.77 -13.03 -5.95
CA ALA A 12 37.90 -12.27 -5.06
C ALA A 12 37.62 -10.85 -5.59
N ARG A 13 38.60 -10.17 -6.20
CA ARG A 13 38.41 -8.86 -6.82
C ARG A 13 37.54 -8.90 -8.07
N LEU A 14 37.73 -9.89 -8.94
CA LEU A 14 36.89 -10.09 -10.12
C LEU A 14 35.44 -10.38 -9.72
N TYR A 15 35.24 -11.26 -8.72
CA TYR A 15 33.93 -11.56 -8.16
C TYR A 15 33.26 -10.32 -7.56
N GLN A 16 34.00 -9.50 -6.81
CA GLN A 16 33.52 -8.21 -6.28
C GLN A 16 33.06 -7.26 -7.39
N THR A 17 33.82 -7.12 -8.49
CA THR A 17 33.46 -6.18 -9.57
C THR A 17 32.21 -6.59 -10.35
N GLU A 18 32.05 -7.87 -10.70
CA GLU A 18 30.84 -8.38 -11.35
C GLU A 18 29.63 -8.34 -10.41
N PHE A 19 29.87 -8.60 -9.12
CA PHE A 19 28.86 -8.50 -8.08
C PHE A 19 28.34 -7.06 -7.90
N ILE A 20 29.23 -6.06 -7.84
CA ILE A 20 28.83 -4.64 -7.71
C ILE A 20 28.00 -4.20 -8.91
N ARG A 21 28.36 -4.62 -10.12
CA ARG A 21 27.58 -4.32 -11.34
C ARG A 21 26.17 -4.94 -11.26
N SER A 22 26.10 -6.20 -10.83
CA SER A 22 24.83 -6.93 -10.66
C SER A 22 23.95 -6.31 -9.56
N ALA A 23 24.54 -5.93 -8.42
CA ALA A 23 23.82 -5.31 -7.31
C ALA A 23 23.24 -3.93 -7.69
N ARG A 24 23.98 -3.13 -8.48
CA ARG A 24 23.47 -1.86 -9.01
C ARG A 24 22.30 -2.05 -9.97
N ALA A 25 22.35 -3.09 -10.81
CA ALA A 25 21.23 -3.43 -11.70
C ALA A 25 19.98 -3.83 -10.90
N VAL A 26 20.13 -4.67 -9.87
CA VAL A 26 19.02 -5.05 -8.98
C VAL A 26 18.48 -3.83 -8.23
N GLY A 27 19.34 -2.92 -7.79
CA GLY A 27 18.93 -1.65 -7.17
C GLY A 27 18.14 -0.73 -8.11
N MET A 28 18.51 -0.65 -9.39
CA MET A 28 17.74 0.10 -10.40
C MET A 28 16.37 -0.56 -10.68
N LEU A 29 16.34 -1.89 -10.79
CA LEU A 29 15.09 -2.63 -10.95
C LEU A 29 14.15 -2.38 -9.76
N TRP A 30 14.68 -2.44 -8.54
CA TRP A 30 13.93 -2.13 -7.32
C TRP A 30 13.34 -0.71 -7.37
N ALA A 31 14.12 0.29 -7.78
CA ALA A 31 13.66 1.67 -7.89
C ALA A 31 12.52 1.83 -8.91
N ILE A 32 12.66 1.20 -10.09
CA ILE A 32 11.65 1.25 -11.15
C ILE A 32 10.36 0.56 -10.68
N CYS A 33 10.46 -0.65 -10.13
CA CYS A 33 9.30 -1.37 -9.61
C CYS A 33 8.61 -0.59 -8.49
N THR A 34 9.37 0.03 -7.58
CA THR A 34 8.83 0.88 -6.51
C THR A 34 8.07 2.09 -7.06
N LEU A 35 8.59 2.73 -8.12
CA LEU A 35 7.90 3.84 -8.77
C LEU A 35 6.61 3.38 -9.47
N CYS A 36 6.64 2.24 -10.16
CA CYS A 36 5.44 1.64 -10.76
C CYS A 36 4.40 1.31 -9.69
N PHE A 37 4.82 0.76 -8.56
CA PHE A 37 3.95 0.46 -7.42
C PHE A 37 3.30 1.73 -6.85
N ALA A 38 4.06 2.81 -6.68
CA ALA A 38 3.53 4.10 -6.25
C ALA A 38 2.41 4.62 -7.19
N ILE A 39 2.59 4.48 -8.50
CA ILE A 39 1.59 4.85 -9.49
C ILE A 39 0.35 3.95 -9.38
N ILE A 40 0.54 2.63 -9.22
CA ILE A 40 -0.56 1.69 -9.05
C ILE A 40 -1.37 2.00 -7.78
N GLU A 41 -0.73 2.34 -6.66
CA GLU A 41 -1.44 2.75 -5.45
C GLU A 41 -2.26 4.04 -5.64
N VAL A 42 -1.74 5.02 -6.40
CA VAL A 42 -2.53 6.21 -6.77
C VAL A 42 -3.76 5.80 -7.58
N VAL A 43 -3.62 4.89 -8.53
CA VAL A 43 -4.75 4.36 -9.33
C VAL A 43 -5.76 3.67 -8.41
N ILE A 44 -5.31 2.79 -7.51
CA ILE A 44 -6.17 2.09 -6.55
C ILE A 44 -6.96 3.07 -5.67
N LEU A 45 -6.33 4.17 -5.25
CA LEU A 45 -6.96 5.20 -4.42
C LEU A 45 -8.04 5.99 -5.18
N ILE A 46 -7.75 6.36 -6.43
CA ILE A 46 -8.60 7.24 -7.26
C ILE A 46 -9.75 6.47 -7.92
N GLN A 47 -9.53 5.24 -8.34
CA GLN A 47 -10.46 4.52 -9.20
C GLN A 47 -11.67 4.01 -8.38
N PRO A 48 -12.92 4.39 -8.73
CA PRO A 48 -14.11 4.00 -7.97
C PRO A 48 -14.61 2.58 -8.31
N SER A 49 -13.71 1.68 -8.71
CA SER A 49 -14.03 0.36 -9.27
C SER A 49 -13.46 -0.76 -8.41
N TRP A 50 -13.70 -0.68 -7.10
CA TRP A 50 -13.33 -1.74 -6.16
C TRP A 50 -14.38 -2.84 -6.16
N VAL A 51 -15.65 -2.45 -6.16
CA VAL A 51 -16.81 -3.32 -6.30
C VAL A 51 -17.70 -2.74 -7.39
N GLY A 52 -18.34 -3.59 -8.16
CA GLY A 52 -19.38 -3.18 -9.10
C GLY A 52 -20.50 -4.20 -9.12
N THR A 53 -21.67 -3.75 -9.54
CA THR A 53 -22.83 -4.62 -9.76
C THR A 53 -22.51 -5.62 -10.85
N ARG A 54 -22.91 -6.89 -10.66
CA ARG A 54 -22.80 -7.87 -11.74
C ARG A 54 -23.75 -7.44 -12.86
N GLU A 55 -23.27 -7.49 -14.11
CA GLU A 55 -24.08 -7.47 -15.33
C GLU A 55 -24.99 -8.71 -15.34
N LEU A 56 -26.01 -8.72 -14.49
CA LEU A 56 -27.05 -9.72 -14.49
C LEU A 56 -27.80 -9.55 -15.81
N HIS A 57 -27.58 -10.47 -16.75
CA HIS A 57 -28.44 -10.62 -17.91
C HIS A 57 -29.88 -10.66 -17.39
N TYR A 58 -30.61 -9.56 -17.60
CA TYR A 58 -31.97 -9.36 -17.12
C TYR A 58 -32.86 -10.44 -17.74
N ARG A 59 -33.00 -11.56 -17.03
CA ARG A 59 -33.97 -12.62 -17.36
C ARG A 59 -35.25 -12.18 -16.67
N GLY A 60 -36.07 -11.46 -17.42
CA GLY A 60 -37.06 -10.52 -16.89
C GLY A 60 -38.06 -11.07 -15.87
N GLY A 61 -38.67 -10.12 -15.14
CA GLY A 61 -39.73 -10.38 -14.17
C GLY A 61 -39.86 -9.39 -13.01
N GLY A 62 -39.01 -8.36 -12.90
CA GLY A 62 -39.04 -7.35 -11.84
C GLY A 62 -38.34 -6.03 -12.22
N PRO A 63 -38.36 -4.99 -11.36
CA PRO A 63 -37.63 -3.75 -11.61
C PRO A 63 -36.13 -4.05 -11.80
N ALA A 64 -35.48 -3.38 -12.76
CA ALA A 64 -34.06 -3.55 -13.02
C ALA A 64 -33.25 -3.23 -11.74
N PRO A 65 -32.29 -4.07 -11.34
CA PRO A 65 -31.42 -3.76 -10.22
C PRO A 65 -30.59 -2.51 -10.56
N PRO A 66 -30.30 -1.63 -9.59
CA PRO A 66 -29.41 -0.50 -9.80
C PRO A 66 -28.04 -1.02 -10.25
N THR A 67 -27.47 -0.41 -11.30
CA THR A 67 -26.11 -0.67 -11.77
C THR A 67 -25.18 0.41 -11.28
N GLY A 68 -23.94 0.07 -10.95
CA GLY A 68 -22.97 1.06 -10.50
C GLY A 68 -21.67 0.48 -9.97
N THR A 69 -20.74 1.40 -9.69
CA THR A 69 -19.40 1.10 -9.18
C THR A 69 -19.15 1.81 -7.87
N LEU A 70 -18.47 1.12 -6.95
CA LEU A 70 -18.13 1.60 -5.62
C LEU A 70 -16.62 1.65 -5.45
N GLY A 71 -16.14 2.83 -5.03
CA GLY A 71 -14.77 3.08 -4.58
C GLY A 71 -14.68 3.37 -3.08
N LEU A 72 -13.49 3.83 -2.67
CA LEU A 72 -13.22 4.26 -1.28
C LEU A 72 -13.80 5.65 -0.96
N PHE A 73 -13.81 6.56 -1.94
CA PHE A 73 -14.18 7.97 -1.77
C PHE A 73 -15.48 8.37 -2.48
N GLU A 74 -15.95 7.54 -3.40
CA GLU A 74 -17.09 7.84 -4.25
C GLU A 74 -17.83 6.55 -4.62
N VAL A 75 -19.15 6.65 -4.69
CA VAL A 75 -20.03 5.62 -5.25
C VAL A 75 -20.76 6.23 -6.44
N CYS A 76 -20.72 5.56 -7.59
CA CYS A 76 -21.37 6.02 -8.81
C CYS A 76 -22.48 5.03 -9.18
N MET A 77 -23.70 5.53 -9.34
CA MET A 77 -24.85 4.73 -9.77
C MET A 77 -25.26 5.17 -11.18
N GLU A 78 -25.41 4.21 -12.08
CA GLU A 78 -26.07 4.43 -13.36
C GLU A 78 -27.58 4.49 -13.13
N MET A 79 -28.19 5.60 -13.58
CA MET A 79 -29.64 5.83 -13.57
C MET A 79 -30.14 5.88 -15.01
N ASP A 80 -31.45 5.95 -15.22
CA ASP A 80 -32.07 6.13 -16.55
C ASP A 80 -31.72 7.49 -17.24
N TRP A 81 -30.85 8.30 -16.63
CA TRP A 81 -30.41 9.61 -17.14
C TRP A 81 -29.02 9.49 -17.79
N PRO A 82 -28.65 10.33 -18.78
CA PRO A 82 -27.37 10.22 -19.50
C PRO A 82 -26.12 10.43 -18.65
N VAL A 83 -26.26 10.88 -17.39
CA VAL A 83 -25.15 11.22 -16.50
C VAL A 83 -25.27 10.34 -15.25
N PRO A 84 -24.24 9.53 -14.90
CA PRO A 84 -24.24 8.75 -13.68
C PRO A 84 -24.24 9.68 -12.46
N GLU A 85 -25.05 9.34 -11.46
CA GLU A 85 -25.12 10.11 -10.21
C GLU A 85 -24.08 9.55 -9.25
N CYS A 86 -23.02 10.32 -9.03
CA CYS A 86 -21.96 9.95 -8.11
C CYS A 86 -22.08 10.71 -6.78
N ARG A 87 -22.05 9.95 -5.68
CA ARG A 87 -22.04 10.47 -4.31
C ARG A 87 -20.68 10.27 -3.68
N GLY A 88 -20.13 11.37 -3.17
CA GLY A 88 -18.77 11.44 -2.66
C GLY A 88 -18.00 12.54 -3.36
N SER A 89 -16.76 12.76 -2.95
CA SER A 89 -15.91 13.75 -3.58
C SER A 89 -14.45 13.37 -3.38
N LEU A 90 -13.80 12.96 -4.46
CA LEU A 90 -12.36 12.74 -4.49
C LEU A 90 -11.59 14.05 -4.20
N ARG A 91 -12.13 15.21 -4.62
CA ARG A 91 -11.49 16.53 -4.44
C ARG A 91 -11.32 16.94 -2.98
N THR A 92 -12.20 16.46 -2.10
CA THR A 92 -12.14 16.77 -0.67
C THR A 92 -11.42 15.69 0.13
N LEU A 93 -11.02 14.57 -0.49
CA LEU A 93 -10.39 13.41 0.15
C LEU A 93 -11.14 12.95 1.41
N THR A 94 -12.46 13.15 1.42
CA THR A 94 -13.35 12.76 2.52
C THR A 94 -13.86 11.36 2.22
N PRO A 95 -13.34 10.30 2.86
CA PRO A 95 -13.80 8.94 2.60
C PRO A 95 -15.24 8.79 3.07
N LEU A 96 -15.97 7.85 2.45
CA LEU A 96 -17.28 7.45 2.94
C LEU A 96 -17.15 6.97 4.40
N SER A 97 -18.10 7.34 5.26
CA SER A 97 -18.02 7.05 6.71
C SER A 97 -17.90 5.55 7.02
N ALA A 98 -18.42 4.69 6.16
CA ALA A 98 -18.27 3.23 6.25
C ALA A 98 -16.88 2.73 5.83
N PHE A 99 -16.19 3.43 4.92
CA PHE A 99 -14.91 3.04 4.32
C PHE A 99 -13.73 3.92 4.77
N GLN A 100 -13.91 4.70 5.85
CA GLN A 100 -12.89 5.59 6.38
C GLN A 100 -11.61 4.85 6.77
N SER A 101 -11.74 3.73 7.49
CA SER A 101 -10.59 2.93 7.94
C SER A 101 -9.73 2.38 6.79
N PRO A 102 -10.29 1.66 5.80
CA PRO A 102 -9.49 1.18 4.67
C PRO A 102 -8.92 2.33 3.83
N ALA A 103 -9.65 3.44 3.66
CA ALA A 103 -9.13 4.60 2.93
C ALA A 103 -7.90 5.23 3.58
N VAL A 104 -7.91 5.40 4.91
CA VAL A 104 -6.75 5.92 5.66
C VAL A 104 -5.55 4.97 5.55
N LEU A 105 -5.78 3.66 5.60
CA LEU A 105 -4.70 2.66 5.47
C LEU A 105 -4.06 2.66 4.07
N VAL A 106 -4.86 2.79 3.00
CA VAL A 106 -4.34 2.92 1.63
C VAL A 106 -3.54 4.23 1.49
N CYS A 107 -4.05 5.35 2.01
CA CYS A 107 -3.30 6.61 2.02
C CYS A 107 -1.98 6.51 2.79
N MET A 108 -1.97 5.78 3.91
CA MET A 108 -0.76 5.55 4.71
C MET A 108 0.25 4.66 3.98
N SER A 109 -0.22 3.63 3.28
CA SER A 109 0.64 2.84 2.38
C SER A 109 1.29 3.73 1.34
N LEU A 110 0.48 4.58 0.69
CA LEU A 110 0.92 5.45 -0.38
C LEU A 110 2.00 6.42 0.09
N THR A 111 1.83 7.04 1.25
CA THR A 111 2.86 7.96 1.79
C THR A 111 4.17 7.24 2.13
N MET A 112 4.11 6.00 2.63
CA MET A 112 5.31 5.19 2.89
C MET A 112 6.03 4.78 1.60
N VAL A 113 5.29 4.40 0.56
CA VAL A 113 5.86 4.09 -0.75
C VAL A 113 6.51 5.34 -1.35
N TRP A 114 5.84 6.49 -1.34
CA TRP A 114 6.42 7.76 -1.79
C TRP A 114 7.64 8.19 -0.97
N ALA A 115 7.63 7.98 0.35
CA ALA A 115 8.79 8.23 1.19
C ALA A 115 9.98 7.36 0.76
N SER A 116 9.74 6.07 0.44
CA SER A 116 10.79 5.18 -0.07
C SER A 116 11.34 5.62 -1.44
N VAL A 117 10.49 6.16 -2.33
CA VAL A 117 10.93 6.80 -3.58
C VAL A 117 11.78 8.04 -3.27
N GLY A 118 11.39 8.86 -2.30
CA GLY A 118 12.19 10.01 -1.85
C GLY A 118 13.55 9.60 -1.28
N CYS A 119 13.63 8.48 -0.58
CA CYS A 119 14.89 7.92 -0.10
C CYS A 119 15.85 7.55 -1.24
N LEU A 120 15.37 7.29 -2.46
CA LEU A 120 16.22 7.10 -3.64
C LEU A 120 17.08 8.35 -3.96
N CYS A 121 16.57 9.54 -3.68
CA CYS A 121 17.32 10.78 -3.84
C CYS A 121 18.43 10.93 -2.78
N LEU A 122 18.24 10.32 -1.60
CA LEU A 122 19.20 10.37 -0.48
C LEU A 122 20.43 9.46 -0.68
N PHE A 123 20.44 8.57 -1.67
CA PHE A 123 21.62 7.78 -2.04
C PHE A 123 22.85 8.63 -2.37
N ARG A 124 22.67 9.92 -2.68
CA ARG A 124 23.79 10.84 -2.92
C ARG A 124 24.53 11.25 -1.64
N PHE A 125 23.85 11.23 -0.49
CA PHE A 125 24.35 11.79 0.77
C PHE A 125 24.53 10.73 1.87
N CYS A 126 23.77 9.63 1.83
CA CYS A 126 23.77 8.58 2.85
C CYS A 126 24.42 7.28 2.36
N ASN A 127 24.88 6.44 3.29
CA ASN A 127 25.36 5.10 2.96
C ASN A 127 24.23 4.27 2.30
N ALA A 128 24.54 3.64 1.16
CA ALA A 128 23.58 2.86 0.40
C ALA A 128 22.94 1.73 1.24
N ALA A 129 23.71 1.14 2.17
CA ALA A 129 23.22 0.06 3.03
C ALA A 129 22.08 0.51 3.95
N THR A 130 22.26 1.67 4.59
CA THR A 130 21.27 2.35 5.42
C THR A 130 19.99 2.65 4.64
N VAL A 131 20.13 3.21 3.45
CA VAL A 131 18.98 3.62 2.63
C VAL A 131 18.16 2.39 2.21
N TYR A 132 18.81 1.30 1.77
CA TYR A 132 18.10 0.07 1.42
C TYR A 132 17.35 -0.53 2.62
N LYS A 133 17.93 -0.52 3.82
CA LYS A 133 17.25 -1.02 5.02
C LYS A 133 16.05 -0.17 5.40
N ILE A 134 16.16 1.16 5.39
CA ILE A 134 15.03 2.06 5.65
C ILE A 134 13.93 1.83 4.63
N CYS A 135 14.28 1.76 3.34
CA CYS A 135 13.33 1.46 2.28
C CYS A 135 12.67 0.08 2.46
N ALA A 136 13.40 -0.93 2.92
CA ALA A 136 12.87 -2.27 3.16
C ALA A 136 11.77 -2.25 4.24
N TRP A 137 12.00 -1.52 5.34
CA TRP A 137 11.00 -1.36 6.40
C TRP A 137 9.81 -0.54 5.94
N LEU A 138 10.03 0.56 5.20
CA LEU A 138 8.94 1.36 4.62
C LEU A 138 8.06 0.53 3.66
N GLN A 139 8.67 -0.28 2.80
CA GLN A 139 7.93 -1.17 1.88
C GLN A 139 7.19 -2.28 2.63
N LEU A 140 7.79 -2.82 3.70
CA LEU A 140 7.14 -3.84 4.53
C LEU A 140 5.90 -3.28 5.22
N THR A 141 6.02 -2.10 5.82
CA THR A 141 4.90 -1.48 6.52
C THR A 141 3.85 -0.95 5.58
N ALA A 142 4.21 -0.41 4.41
CA ALA A 142 3.27 -0.11 3.34
C ALA A 142 2.45 -1.35 2.95
N GLY A 143 3.12 -2.45 2.61
CA GLY A 143 2.46 -3.71 2.23
C GLY A 143 1.54 -4.25 3.32
N PHE A 144 1.94 -4.16 4.59
CA PHE A 144 1.08 -4.54 5.72
C PHE A 144 -0.17 -3.66 5.83
N CYS A 145 -0.04 -2.35 5.65
CA CYS A 145 -1.18 -1.42 5.67
C CYS A 145 -2.16 -1.68 4.53
N LEU A 146 -1.63 -1.90 3.32
CA LEU A 146 -2.43 -2.26 2.16
C LEU A 146 -3.14 -3.61 2.35
N ALA A 147 -2.47 -4.59 2.94
CA ALA A 147 -3.06 -5.89 3.27
C ALA A 147 -4.21 -5.74 4.28
N LEU A 148 -4.02 -4.96 5.34
CA LEU A 148 -5.09 -4.64 6.29
C LEU A 148 -6.26 -3.92 5.62
N ALA A 149 -5.99 -2.98 4.72
CA ALA A 149 -7.04 -2.31 3.95
C ALA A 149 -7.86 -3.31 3.12
N CYS A 150 -7.20 -4.28 2.48
CA CYS A 150 -7.85 -5.33 1.68
C CYS A 150 -8.73 -6.28 2.51
N VAL A 151 -8.43 -6.45 3.81
CA VAL A 151 -9.23 -7.26 4.75
C VAL A 151 -10.36 -6.43 5.38
N LEU A 152 -10.11 -5.18 5.73
CA LEU A 152 -11.13 -4.30 6.32
C LEU A 152 -12.19 -3.86 5.32
N PHE A 153 -11.84 -3.79 4.04
CA PHE A 153 -12.77 -3.45 2.98
C PHE A 153 -13.98 -4.41 2.90
N PRO A 154 -13.81 -5.74 2.76
CA PRO A 154 -14.93 -6.69 2.77
C PRO A 154 -15.63 -6.81 4.12
N ASP A 155 -14.93 -6.52 5.23
CA ASP A 155 -15.58 -6.43 6.54
C ASP A 155 -16.57 -5.27 6.63
N SER A 156 -16.25 -4.16 5.97
CA SER A 156 -17.06 -2.93 5.95
C SER A 156 -18.28 -3.00 5.02
N TRP A 157 -18.50 -4.12 4.30
CA TRP A 157 -19.62 -4.28 3.36
C TRP A 157 -20.99 -4.29 4.03
N ALA A 158 -21.09 -4.53 5.34
CA ALA A 158 -22.36 -4.52 6.08
C ALA A 158 -22.91 -3.09 6.34
N CYS A 159 -22.66 -2.13 5.46
CA CYS A 159 -23.10 -0.73 5.55
C CYS A 159 -24.33 -0.43 4.68
N ALA A 160 -25.00 0.71 4.92
CA ALA A 160 -26.20 1.10 4.17
C ALA A 160 -25.91 1.38 2.68
N GLU A 161 -24.76 1.98 2.38
CA GLU A 161 -24.34 2.30 1.01
C GLU A 161 -24.18 1.04 0.14
N MET A 162 -23.53 0.01 0.69
CA MET A 162 -23.34 -1.27 -0.01
C MET A 162 -24.67 -2.04 -0.16
N ARG A 163 -25.58 -1.96 0.82
CA ARG A 163 -26.92 -2.56 0.69
C ARG A 163 -27.78 -1.85 -0.35
N ALA A 164 -27.64 -0.53 -0.49
CA ALA A 164 -28.33 0.23 -1.52
C ALA A 164 -27.88 -0.16 -2.94
N LEU A 165 -26.59 -0.47 -3.11
CA LEU A 165 -26.03 -0.86 -4.41
C LEU A 165 -26.20 -2.36 -4.72
N CYS A 166 -25.92 -3.23 -3.73
CA CYS A 166 -25.77 -4.68 -3.94
C CYS A 166 -26.91 -5.51 -3.35
N GLY A 167 -27.91 -4.85 -2.73
CA GLY A 167 -29.12 -5.44 -2.14
C GLY A 167 -29.00 -5.81 -0.66
N ASP A 168 -30.14 -6.15 -0.04
CA ASP A 168 -30.23 -6.47 1.40
C ASP A 168 -29.52 -7.77 1.81
N ARG A 169 -29.13 -8.61 0.83
CA ARG A 169 -28.43 -9.87 1.06
C ARG A 169 -26.92 -9.70 1.32
N VAL A 170 -26.41 -8.47 1.28
CA VAL A 170 -25.00 -8.19 1.55
C VAL A 170 -24.67 -8.45 3.02
N SER A 171 -23.65 -9.27 3.25
CA SER A 171 -23.07 -9.50 4.56
C SER A 171 -21.55 -9.28 4.52
N SER A 172 -20.91 -9.18 5.69
CA SER A 172 -19.44 -9.16 5.78
C SER A 172 -18.88 -10.36 4.99
N PHE A 173 -17.93 -10.11 4.08
CA PHE A 173 -17.35 -11.08 3.12
C PHE A 173 -18.28 -11.71 2.07
N SER A 174 -19.55 -11.31 1.96
CA SER A 174 -20.47 -11.78 0.91
C SER A 174 -21.06 -10.59 0.13
N PRO A 175 -20.63 -10.37 -1.13
CA PRO A 175 -20.99 -9.16 -1.88
C PRO A 175 -22.41 -9.19 -2.48
N GLY A 176 -23.25 -10.19 -2.15
CA GLY A 176 -24.62 -10.29 -2.65
C GLY A 176 -24.69 -10.30 -4.17
N ASN A 177 -25.37 -9.32 -4.76
CA ASN A 177 -25.50 -9.17 -6.22
C ASN A 177 -24.30 -8.47 -6.90
N CYS A 178 -23.29 -8.04 -6.12
CA CYS A 178 -22.10 -7.40 -6.65
C CYS A 178 -20.92 -8.36 -6.82
N SER A 179 -19.93 -7.91 -7.58
CA SER A 179 -18.64 -8.58 -7.76
C SER A 179 -17.47 -7.61 -7.59
N VAL A 180 -16.39 -8.15 -7.06
CA VAL A 180 -15.10 -7.48 -6.96
C VAL A 180 -14.61 -7.10 -8.36
N HIS A 181 -14.10 -5.87 -8.51
CA HIS A 181 -13.59 -5.32 -9.76
C HIS A 181 -12.06 -5.16 -9.72
N TRP A 182 -11.48 -4.69 -10.83
CA TRP A 182 -10.03 -4.66 -11.05
C TRP A 182 -9.24 -3.87 -10.02
N ALA A 183 -9.80 -2.81 -9.40
CA ALA A 183 -9.03 -1.99 -8.46
C ALA A 183 -8.68 -2.77 -7.19
N TYR A 184 -9.59 -3.62 -6.73
CA TYR A 184 -9.31 -4.52 -5.60
C TYR A 184 -8.28 -5.61 -5.97
N ILE A 185 -8.31 -6.12 -7.21
CA ILE A 185 -7.30 -7.07 -7.71
C ILE A 185 -5.92 -6.40 -7.74
N LEU A 186 -5.84 -5.15 -8.21
CA LEU A 186 -4.60 -4.37 -8.18
C LEU A 186 -4.09 -4.14 -6.76
N ALA A 187 -4.98 -3.91 -5.78
CA ALA A 187 -4.59 -3.80 -4.38
C ALA A 187 -3.98 -5.10 -3.83
N MET A 188 -4.57 -6.25 -4.15
CA MET A 188 -4.01 -7.56 -3.78
C MET A 188 -2.65 -7.83 -4.45
N LEU A 189 -2.50 -7.47 -5.73
CA LEU A 189 -1.22 -7.54 -6.43
C LEU A 189 -0.18 -6.60 -5.80
N GLY A 190 -0.60 -5.42 -5.36
CA GLY A 190 0.23 -4.46 -4.65
C GLY A 190 0.81 -5.00 -3.34
N VAL A 191 0.04 -5.78 -2.58
CA VAL A 191 0.54 -6.44 -1.35
C VAL A 191 1.68 -7.41 -1.67
N LEU A 192 1.53 -8.19 -2.75
CA LEU A 192 2.57 -9.12 -3.19
C LEU A 192 3.83 -8.38 -3.66
N ASP A 193 3.65 -7.31 -4.43
CA ASP A 193 4.75 -6.48 -4.93
C ASP A 193 5.53 -5.83 -3.78
N ALA A 194 4.83 -5.24 -2.80
CA ALA A 194 5.44 -4.68 -1.60
C ALA A 194 6.28 -5.72 -0.82
N GLY A 195 5.79 -6.97 -0.72
CA GLY A 195 6.54 -8.06 -0.10
C GLY A 195 7.82 -8.42 -0.87
N ILE A 196 7.77 -8.46 -2.21
CA ILE A 196 8.93 -8.71 -3.06
C ILE A 196 9.93 -7.56 -2.93
N LEU A 197 9.46 -6.31 -3.03
CA LEU A 197 10.29 -5.11 -2.91
C LEU A 197 10.97 -5.00 -1.55
N SER A 198 10.25 -5.30 -0.46
CA SER A 198 10.82 -5.32 0.88
C SER A 198 11.91 -6.40 1.01
N THR A 199 11.65 -7.61 0.52
CA THR A 199 12.62 -8.72 0.56
C THR A 199 13.88 -8.38 -0.24
N LEU A 200 13.72 -7.85 -1.45
CA LEU A 200 14.85 -7.42 -2.28
C LEU A 200 15.67 -6.33 -1.58
N ALA A 201 15.02 -5.34 -0.97
CA ALA A 201 15.70 -4.27 -0.24
C ALA A 201 16.45 -4.77 1.01
N PHE A 202 15.88 -5.71 1.77
CA PHE A 202 16.58 -6.35 2.89
C PHE A 202 17.81 -7.13 2.44
N VAL A 203 17.68 -7.90 1.35
CA VAL A 203 18.81 -8.64 0.79
C VAL A 203 19.91 -7.68 0.34
N LEU A 204 19.57 -6.61 -0.39
CA LEU A 204 20.54 -5.60 -0.83
C LEU A 204 21.20 -4.89 0.36
N GLY A 205 20.42 -4.47 1.36
CA GLY A 205 20.92 -3.80 2.56
C GLY A 205 21.86 -4.68 3.39
N ASN A 206 21.49 -5.93 3.64
CA ASN A 206 22.32 -6.87 4.41
C ASN A 206 23.61 -7.25 3.67
N ARG A 207 23.57 -7.33 2.34
CA ARG A 207 24.78 -7.60 1.53
C ARG A 207 25.72 -6.40 1.51
N GLN A 208 25.20 -5.18 1.56
CA GLN A 208 26.01 -3.96 1.61
C GLN A 208 26.65 -3.75 2.99
N ASP A 209 25.94 -4.09 4.08
CA ASP A 209 26.49 -4.08 5.44
C ASP A 209 27.65 -5.05 5.64
N ALA A 210 27.59 -6.23 5.01
CA ALA A 210 28.69 -7.21 5.05
C ALA A 210 29.99 -6.67 4.40
N LEU A 211 29.90 -5.63 3.57
CA LEU A 211 31.05 -4.97 2.95
C LEU A 211 31.53 -3.73 3.71
N LEU A 212 30.65 -3.11 4.51
CA LEU A 212 30.90 -1.87 5.25
C LEU A 212 30.24 -1.95 6.64
N PRO A 213 30.84 -2.67 7.61
CA PRO A 213 30.30 -2.72 8.96
C PRO A 213 30.45 -1.36 9.65
N GLU A 214 29.35 -0.64 9.86
CA GLU A 214 29.29 0.48 10.81
C GLU A 214 28.00 0.43 11.65
N ASP A 215 28.14 0.82 12.92
CA ASP A 215 27.21 0.62 14.04
C ASP A 215 26.03 1.62 14.07
N HIS A 216 25.23 1.72 12.99
CA HIS A 216 24.17 2.75 12.88
C HIS A 216 22.72 2.27 13.08
N ILE A 217 22.50 1.18 13.85
CA ILE A 217 21.16 0.61 14.08
C ILE A 217 20.17 1.62 14.70
N TYR A 218 20.63 2.46 15.63
CA TYR A 218 19.78 3.44 16.31
C TYR A 218 19.32 4.58 15.40
N ILE A 219 20.12 4.95 14.40
CA ILE A 219 19.76 5.98 13.42
C ILE A 219 18.65 5.46 12.49
N TYR A 220 18.65 4.15 12.16
CA TYR A 220 17.60 3.53 11.33
C TYR A 220 16.23 3.62 11.97
N ILE A 221 16.14 3.24 13.25
CA ILE A 221 14.89 3.26 14.01
C ILE A 221 14.43 4.71 14.20
N TYR A 222 15.34 5.64 14.48
CA TYR A 222 14.99 7.05 14.69
C TYR A 222 14.46 7.72 13.41
N ILE A 223 15.12 7.52 12.26
CA ILE A 223 14.66 8.09 10.97
C ILE A 223 13.35 7.43 10.53
N TYR A 224 13.22 6.11 10.67
CA TYR A 224 11.99 5.39 10.36
C TYR A 224 10.82 5.88 11.22
N ILE A 225 11.01 5.99 12.54
CA ILE A 225 10.00 6.52 13.46
C ILE A 225 9.69 7.98 13.15
N TYR A 226 10.69 8.80 12.82
CA TYR A 226 10.48 10.20 12.46
C TYR A 226 9.62 10.33 11.19
N ILE A 227 9.93 9.57 10.14
CA ILE A 227 9.13 9.53 8.89
C ILE A 227 7.73 9.00 9.19
N TYR A 228 7.60 7.92 9.96
CA TYR A 228 6.32 7.33 10.35
C TYR A 228 5.44 8.32 11.13
N ILE A 229 5.99 8.97 12.16
CA ILE A 229 5.26 9.94 13.00
C ILE A 229 4.86 11.18 12.17
N HIS A 230 5.74 11.69 11.30
CA HIS A 230 5.41 12.85 10.47
C HIS A 230 4.41 12.52 9.35
N THR A 231 4.34 11.28 8.88
CA THR A 231 3.39 10.85 7.84
C THR A 231 2.03 10.41 8.39
N GLN A 232 1.95 10.01 9.67
CA GLN A 232 0.68 9.66 10.34
C GLN A 232 -0.22 10.85 10.71
N CYS A 233 0.22 12.10 10.52
CA CYS A 233 -0.52 13.29 10.96
C CYS A 233 -0.97 14.17 9.78
N PRO A 234 -2.11 13.87 9.11
CA PRO A 234 -2.84 14.88 8.37
C PRO A 234 -3.53 15.85 9.37
N PRO A 235 -3.40 17.17 9.23
CA PRO A 235 -3.86 18.15 10.22
C PRO A 235 -5.37 18.43 10.21
N GLN A 236 -6.24 17.47 9.82
CA GLN A 236 -7.68 17.75 9.66
C GLN A 236 -8.61 16.57 10.01
N LEU A 237 -8.63 16.14 11.27
CA LEU A 237 -9.76 15.36 11.79
C LEU A 237 -10.01 15.57 13.29
N LEU A 238 -9.74 16.77 13.80
CA LEU A 238 -10.19 17.18 15.13
C LEU A 238 -11.65 17.65 15.06
N ASN A 239 -12.59 16.74 14.78
CA ASN A 239 -13.98 16.95 15.17
C ASN A 239 -14.11 16.53 16.65
N PRO A 240 -14.35 17.45 17.60
CA PRO A 240 -14.38 17.14 19.03
C PRO A 240 -15.50 16.17 19.45
N ASN A 241 -16.42 15.80 18.54
CA ASN A 241 -17.58 14.96 18.84
C ASN A 241 -17.48 13.49 18.41
N ALA A 242 -16.37 13.01 17.82
CA ALA A 242 -16.22 11.62 17.37
C ALA A 242 -15.62 10.64 18.43
N LYS A 243 -15.70 10.98 19.71
CA LYS A 243 -14.96 10.35 20.83
C LYS A 243 -15.30 8.90 21.21
N LYS A 244 -16.08 8.15 20.42
CA LYS A 244 -16.54 6.80 20.85
C LYS A 244 -16.18 5.63 19.94
N LYS A 245 -15.71 5.86 18.70
CA LYS A 245 -15.32 4.76 17.78
C LYS A 245 -13.82 4.68 17.48
N GLU A 246 -13.08 5.75 17.78
CA GLU A 246 -11.63 5.88 17.55
C GLU A 246 -10.78 5.07 18.54
N LYS A 247 -11.29 4.76 19.73
CA LYS A 247 -10.52 4.03 20.75
C LYS A 247 -10.18 2.59 20.36
N ASN A 248 -10.97 1.94 19.50
CA ASN A 248 -10.68 0.55 19.13
C ASN A 248 -9.63 0.46 18.03
N THR A 249 -9.70 1.31 16.99
CA THR A 249 -8.73 1.28 15.88
C THR A 249 -7.33 1.74 16.32
N THR A 250 -7.24 2.77 17.17
CA THR A 250 -5.94 3.24 17.70
C THR A 250 -5.33 2.23 18.67
N PHE A 251 -6.15 1.48 19.41
CA PHE A 251 -5.68 0.40 20.29
C PHE A 251 -5.16 -0.80 19.50
N TYR A 252 -5.78 -1.18 18.38
CA TYR A 252 -5.24 -2.26 17.53
C TYR A 252 -3.89 -1.87 16.91
N LEU A 253 -3.73 -0.63 16.43
CA LEU A 253 -2.46 -0.14 15.89
C LEU A 253 -1.37 -0.01 16.96
N SER A 254 -1.68 0.48 18.17
CA SER A 254 -0.68 0.61 19.23
C SER A 254 -0.26 -0.72 19.84
N THR A 255 -1.13 -1.73 19.84
CA THR A 255 -0.83 -3.05 20.44
C THR A 255 -0.13 -3.99 19.46
N LEU A 256 -0.33 -3.81 18.15
CA LEU A 256 0.37 -4.57 17.10
C LEU A 256 1.77 -4.03 16.77
N LEU A 257 2.07 -2.77 17.11
CA LEU A 257 3.39 -2.15 16.90
C LEU A 257 4.39 -2.36 18.06
N TRP A 258 3.99 -3.11 19.10
CA TRP A 258 4.83 -3.48 20.26
C TRP A 258 5.07 -4.99 20.39
N TRP A 259 4.82 -5.76 19.32
CA TRP A 259 5.23 -7.16 19.15
C TRP A 259 5.97 -7.30 17.82
#